data_AF-A0A838VCR4-F1
#
_entry.id   AF-A0A838VCR4-F1
#
_cell.length_a   1.000
_cell.length_b   1.000
_cell.length_c   1.000
_cell.angle_alpha   90.00
_cell.angle_beta   90.00
_cell.angle_gamma   90.00
#
_symmetry.space_group_name_H-M   'P 1'
#
loop_
_entity.id
_entity.type
_entity.pdbx_description
1 polymer ?
#
loop_
_entity_poly.entity_id
_entity_poly.type
_entity_poly.pdbx_seq_one_letter_code
_entity_poly.pdbx_strand_id
1 'polypeptide(L)'
;ATESGRFTANPHAPFKAASLTTALTLAFFPLVGFEAASLAAERVRHPARNVLRATLYGTALTGLLYVVISNGVVFALPEASVAASDAPIAMFVESFWGRGASLVIAAFASIAAIGCLNGWVLMQGEVPLGMARAGLLPRILGRTSDRDVPTFAVLLGSGFASFLVLSGAIPGLTGVLTFMLQLTTAATVWFYVGACVTALRLRIAPLAAGIGLAFSAWVLWGSGREALILSFALMLTAIPLYWLRPKAREEAAIA
;
A
#
# COMPACT_ATOMS: atom_id res chain seq x y z
N ALA A 1 -16.58 6.90 39.31
CA ALA A 1 -15.32 7.63 39.03
C ALA A 1 -14.53 6.75 38.06
N THR A 2 -14.48 7.17 36.80
CA THR A 2 -13.93 6.41 35.68
C THR A 2 -12.43 6.20 35.86
N GLU A 3 -11.97 4.96 35.71
CA GLU A 3 -10.55 4.56 35.65
C GLU A 3 -9.86 5.07 34.36
N SER A 4 -10.12 6.30 33.95
CA SER A 4 -9.48 6.91 32.79
C SER A 4 -8.03 7.28 33.15
N GLY A 5 -7.06 6.63 32.50
CA GLY A 5 -5.65 7.05 32.53
C GLY A 5 -4.66 6.12 33.26
N ARG A 6 -5.07 4.91 33.69
CA ARG A 6 -4.12 3.90 34.20
C ARG A 6 -3.83 2.87 33.11
N PHE A 7 -2.53 2.58 32.88
CA PHE A 7 -2.12 1.40 32.12
C PHE A 7 -2.58 0.16 32.89
N THR A 8 -3.70 -0.41 32.47
CA THR A 8 -4.13 -1.72 32.94
C THR A 8 -3.48 -2.75 32.04
N ALA A 9 -2.56 -3.55 32.61
CA ALA A 9 -2.02 -4.71 31.92
C ALA A 9 -3.15 -5.72 31.73
N ASN A 10 -3.95 -5.53 30.68
CA ASN A 10 -5.04 -6.45 30.35
C ASN A 10 -4.41 -7.79 29.94
N PRO A 11 -4.83 -8.92 30.54
CA PRO A 11 -4.32 -10.22 30.14
C PRO A 11 -4.68 -10.47 28.68
N HIS A 12 -3.67 -10.47 27.81
CA HIS A 12 -3.85 -10.77 26.40
C HIS A 12 -4.12 -12.27 26.22
N ALA A 13 -4.93 -12.59 25.21
CA ALA A 13 -5.13 -13.98 24.82
C ALA A 13 -3.77 -14.65 24.59
N PRO A 14 -3.57 -15.90 25.05
CA PRO A 14 -2.33 -16.62 24.85
C PRO A 14 -2.02 -16.74 23.36
N PHE A 15 -0.73 -16.63 23.01
CA PHE A 15 -0.26 -16.72 21.64
C PHE A 15 -0.75 -18.01 20.98
N LYS A 16 -1.44 -17.88 19.84
CA LYS A 16 -1.88 -19.01 19.01
C LYS A 16 -1.17 -18.91 17.67
N ALA A 17 -0.36 -19.91 17.33
CA ALA A 17 0.30 -19.98 16.02
C ALA A 17 -0.69 -19.92 14.85
N ALA A 18 -1.91 -20.43 15.05
CA ALA A 18 -2.98 -20.41 14.05
C ALA A 18 -3.49 -18.99 13.70
N SER A 19 -3.40 -18.00 14.61
CA SER A 19 -3.82 -16.62 14.31
C SER A 19 -2.70 -15.77 13.72
N LEU A 20 -1.45 -16.26 13.73
CA LEU A 20 -0.28 -15.52 13.28
C LEU A 20 -0.38 -15.15 11.80
N THR A 21 -0.76 -16.10 10.95
CA THR A 21 -0.86 -15.87 9.50
C THR A 21 -1.87 -14.77 9.17
N THR A 22 -3.06 -14.83 9.75
CA THR A 22 -4.12 -13.82 9.51
C THR A 22 -3.70 -12.45 10.04
N ALA A 23 -3.14 -12.40 11.25
CA ALA A 23 -2.68 -11.15 11.85
C ALA A 23 -1.54 -10.50 11.04
N LEU A 24 -0.54 -11.28 10.62
CA LEU A 24 0.59 -10.77 9.85
C LEU A 24 0.19 -10.36 8.42
N THR A 25 -0.78 -11.06 7.83
CA THR A 25 -1.31 -10.67 6.51
C THR A 25 -1.99 -9.31 6.58
N LEU A 26 -2.80 -9.06 7.61
CA LEU A 26 -3.40 -7.75 7.86
C LEU A 26 -2.37 -6.69 8.22
N ALA A 27 -1.36 -7.04 9.03
CA ALA A 27 -0.28 -6.14 9.42
C ALA A 27 0.71 -5.84 8.27
N PHE A 28 0.68 -6.62 7.18
CA PHE A 28 1.50 -6.36 6.01
C PHE A 28 0.93 -5.24 5.13
N PHE A 29 -0.39 -5.06 5.08
CA PHE A 29 -1.00 -4.02 4.27
C PHE A 29 -0.42 -2.62 4.53
N PRO A 30 -0.27 -2.15 5.79
CA PRO A 30 0.32 -0.84 6.07
C PRO A 30 1.78 -0.68 5.63
N LEU A 31 2.49 -1.78 5.35
CA LEU A 31 3.86 -1.75 4.82
C LEU A 31 3.90 -1.65 3.29
N VAL A 32 2.79 -1.91 2.60
CA VAL A 32 2.70 -1.75 1.14
C VAL A 32 2.98 -0.28 0.78
N GLY A 33 3.87 -0.08 -0.20
CA GLY A 33 4.35 1.25 -0.59
C GLY A 33 5.82 1.50 -0.24
N PHE A 34 6.54 0.55 0.37
CA PHE A 34 8.00 0.64 0.54
C PHE A 34 8.74 0.77 -0.80
N GLU A 35 8.13 0.27 -1.89
CA GLU A 35 8.62 0.37 -3.27
C GLU A 35 8.39 1.76 -3.89
N ALA A 36 7.63 2.66 -3.25
CA ALA A 36 7.17 3.90 -3.87
C ALA A 36 8.32 4.79 -4.37
N ALA A 37 9.41 4.87 -3.62
CA ALA A 37 10.60 5.61 -4.02
C ALA A 37 11.21 5.07 -5.33
N SER A 38 11.12 3.76 -5.57
CA SER A 38 11.64 3.12 -6.78
C SER A 38 10.76 3.39 -8.00
N LEU A 39 9.44 3.39 -7.80
CA LEU A 39 8.48 3.68 -8.87
C LEU A 39 8.52 5.16 -9.30
N ALA A 40 8.90 6.06 -8.40
CA ALA A 40 9.12 7.49 -8.71
C ALA A 40 10.61 7.84 -8.97
N ALA A 41 11.48 6.86 -9.22
CA ALA A 41 12.92 7.08 -9.30
C ALA A 41 13.34 8.13 -10.34
N GLU A 42 12.61 8.27 -11.45
CA GLU A 42 12.88 9.29 -12.49
C GLU A 42 12.70 10.73 -11.97
N ARG A 43 11.92 10.93 -10.90
CA ARG A 43 11.70 12.24 -10.25
C ARG A 43 12.66 12.50 -9.08
N VAL A 44 13.43 11.50 -8.66
CA VAL A 44 14.30 11.59 -7.49
C VAL A 44 15.68 12.11 -7.90
N ARG A 45 16.17 13.14 -7.19
CA ARG A 45 17.56 13.60 -7.35
C ARG A 45 18.51 12.50 -6.88
N HIS A 46 19.53 12.18 -7.67
CA HIS A 46 20.50 11.10 -7.37
C HIS A 46 19.83 9.76 -7.00
N PRO A 47 19.04 9.16 -7.90
CA PRO A 47 18.15 8.04 -7.58
C PRO A 47 18.90 6.83 -7.03
N ALA A 48 20.09 6.51 -7.56
CA ALA A 48 20.92 5.40 -7.12
C ALA A 48 21.23 5.39 -5.61
N ARG A 49 21.27 6.57 -4.96
CA ARG A 49 21.52 6.69 -3.52
C ARG A 49 20.25 7.02 -2.75
N ASN A 50 19.45 7.94 -3.27
CA ASN A 50 18.32 8.49 -2.52
C ASN A 50 17.11 7.56 -2.52
N VAL A 51 16.88 6.76 -3.56
CA VAL A 51 15.83 5.73 -3.55
C VAL A 51 16.11 4.69 -2.47
N LEU A 52 17.34 4.15 -2.44
CA LEU A 52 17.74 3.17 -1.44
C LEU A 52 17.62 3.70 -0.01
N ARG A 53 18.11 4.93 0.23
CA ARG A 53 18.01 5.58 1.55
C ARG A 53 16.56 5.84 1.95
N ALA A 54 15.75 6.35 1.03
CA ALA A 54 14.33 6.63 1.28
C ALA A 54 13.56 5.35 1.63
N THR A 55 13.77 4.28 0.87
CA THR A 55 13.14 2.98 1.16
C THR A 55 13.63 2.42 2.49
N LEU A 56 14.94 2.32 2.74
CA LEU A 56 15.46 1.70 3.97
C LEU A 56 15.09 2.50 5.23
N TYR A 57 15.35 3.81 5.24
CA TYR A 57 15.07 4.63 6.41
C TYR A 57 13.57 4.85 6.61
N GLY A 58 12.81 5.04 5.52
CA GLY A 58 11.36 5.19 5.56
C GLY A 58 10.70 3.94 6.13
N THR A 59 11.00 2.77 5.57
CA THR A 59 10.40 1.50 6.04
C THR A 59 10.83 1.17 7.47
N ALA A 60 12.11 1.37 7.83
CA ALA A 60 12.58 1.11 9.19
C ALA A 60 11.91 2.01 10.22
N LEU A 61 11.80 3.32 9.93
CA LEU A 61 11.12 4.27 10.81
C LEU A 61 9.63 3.96 10.95
N THR A 62 8.95 3.67 9.83
CA THR A 62 7.53 3.28 9.84
C THR A 62 7.31 2.00 10.65
N GLY A 63 8.14 0.98 10.45
CA GLY A 63 8.07 -0.26 11.22
C GLY A 63 8.26 -0.04 12.72
N LEU A 64 9.24 0.79 13.10
CA LEU A 64 9.45 1.16 14.50
C LEU A 64 8.23 1.87 15.09
N LEU A 65 7.67 2.85 14.36
CA LEU A 65 6.48 3.58 14.81
C LEU A 65 5.26 2.66 14.95
N TYR A 66 5.05 1.73 14.02
CA TYR A 66 3.98 0.74 14.14
C TYR A 66 4.14 -0.12 15.39
N VAL A 67 5.33 -0.66 15.63
CA VAL A 67 5.57 -1.46 16.85
C VAL A 67 5.30 -0.62 18.11
N VAL A 68 5.85 0.58 18.21
CA VAL A 68 5.70 1.43 19.40
C VAL A 68 4.24 1.82 19.64
N ILE A 69 3.55 2.34 18.61
CA ILE A 69 2.19 2.86 18.74
C ILE A 69 1.20 1.72 18.95
N SER A 70 1.30 0.63 18.18
CA SER A 70 0.38 -0.51 18.34
C SER A 70 0.51 -1.16 19.71
N ASN A 71 1.73 -1.34 20.23
CA ASN A 71 1.91 -1.84 21.59
C ASN A 71 1.32 -0.86 22.61
N GLY A 72 1.55 0.45 22.45
CA GLY A 72 0.98 1.47 23.33
C GLY A 72 -0.55 1.40 23.43
N VAL A 73 -1.24 1.24 22.29
CA VAL A 73 -2.71 1.12 22.23
C VAL A 73 -3.17 -0.21 22.86
N VAL A 74 -2.54 -1.32 22.50
CA VAL A 74 -2.92 -2.67 22.98
C VAL A 74 -2.74 -2.81 24.49
N PHE A 75 -1.68 -2.24 25.07
CA PHE A 75 -1.44 -2.31 26.51
C PHE A 75 -2.26 -1.32 27.34
N ALA A 76 -2.83 -0.29 26.73
CA ALA A 76 -3.52 0.77 27.45
C ALA A 76 -5.05 0.70 27.38
N LEU A 77 -5.60 0.00 26.38
CA LEU A 77 -7.05 -0.05 26.16
C LEU A 77 -7.57 -1.49 26.13
N PRO A 78 -8.83 -1.75 26.55
CA PRO A 78 -9.46 -3.04 26.40
C PRO A 78 -9.62 -3.46 24.94
N GLU A 79 -9.35 -4.73 24.63
CA GLU A 79 -9.41 -5.28 23.26
C GLU A 79 -10.77 -5.03 22.58
N ALA A 80 -11.88 -5.24 23.31
CA ALA A 80 -13.23 -5.02 22.79
C ALA A 80 -13.48 -3.56 22.39
N SER A 81 -12.93 -2.60 23.13
CA SER A 81 -13.07 -1.16 22.83
C SER A 81 -12.23 -0.77 21.62
N VAL A 82 -11.01 -1.31 21.50
CA VAL A 82 -10.13 -1.09 20.36
C VAL A 82 -10.73 -1.68 19.08
N ALA A 83 -11.25 -2.90 19.13
CA ALA A 83 -11.85 -3.58 17.99
C ALA A 83 -13.15 -2.91 17.49
N ALA A 84 -13.88 -2.24 18.38
CA ALA A 84 -15.10 -1.50 18.03
C ALA A 84 -14.84 -0.05 17.57
N SER A 85 -13.59 0.43 17.65
CA SER A 85 -13.25 1.82 17.32
C SER A 85 -12.76 1.96 15.88
N ASP A 86 -13.38 2.86 15.12
CA ASP A 86 -12.87 3.28 13.81
C ASP A 86 -11.60 4.15 13.92
N ALA A 87 -11.29 4.69 15.11
CA ALA A 87 -10.11 5.52 15.35
C ALA A 87 -9.41 5.20 16.69
N PRO A 88 -8.75 4.02 16.80
CA PRO A 88 -8.16 3.56 18.07
C PRO A 88 -7.10 4.51 18.66
N ILE A 89 -6.33 5.19 17.81
CA ILE A 89 -5.30 6.15 18.26
C ILE A 89 -5.95 7.40 18.87
N ALA A 90 -7.03 7.91 18.26
CA ALA A 90 -7.75 9.05 18.81
C ALA A 90 -8.44 8.68 20.13
N MET A 91 -9.00 7.47 20.22
CA MET A 91 -9.56 6.92 21.47
C MET A 91 -8.49 6.81 22.57
N PHE A 92 -7.30 6.31 22.24
CA PHE A 92 -6.18 6.26 23.18
C PHE A 92 -5.85 7.66 23.69
N VAL A 93 -5.65 8.63 22.80
CA VAL A 93 -5.34 10.02 23.18
C VAL A 93 -6.43 10.63 24.04
N GLU A 94 -7.70 10.40 23.69
CA GLU A 94 -8.84 10.93 24.45
C GLU A 94 -8.88 10.39 25.88
N SER A 95 -8.52 9.11 26.06
CA SER A 95 -8.53 8.44 27.35
C SER A 95 -7.49 8.98 28.33
N PHE A 96 -6.38 9.55 27.84
CA PHE A 96 -5.28 10.07 28.67
C PHE A 96 -5.16 11.60 28.70
N TRP A 97 -5.47 12.28 27.59
CA TRP A 97 -5.29 13.73 27.43
C TRP A 97 -6.58 14.48 27.12
N GLY A 98 -7.72 13.78 27.07
CA GLY A 98 -9.05 14.37 26.89
C GLY A 98 -9.37 14.72 25.44
N ARG A 99 -10.63 15.16 25.23
CA ARG A 99 -11.22 15.38 23.91
C ARG A 99 -10.52 16.45 23.07
N GLY A 100 -10.00 17.50 23.71
CA GLY A 100 -9.27 18.56 23.01
C GLY A 100 -8.02 18.03 22.30
N ALA A 101 -7.23 17.20 22.98
CA ALA A 101 -6.04 16.58 22.41
C ALA A 101 -6.40 15.54 21.33
N SER A 102 -7.49 14.78 21.51
CA SER A 102 -7.91 13.79 20.51
C SER A 102 -8.36 14.43 19.20
N LEU A 103 -9.04 15.58 19.26
CA LEU A 103 -9.41 16.36 18.06
C LEU A 103 -8.18 16.90 17.32
N VAL A 104 -7.17 17.38 18.04
CA VAL A 104 -5.91 17.84 17.42
C VAL A 104 -5.22 16.68 16.71
N ILE A 105 -5.12 15.52 17.33
CA ILE A 105 -4.52 14.33 16.70
C ILE A 105 -5.33 13.84 15.51
N ALA A 106 -6.67 13.87 15.57
CA ALA A 106 -7.53 13.55 14.44
C ALA A 106 -7.33 14.53 13.25
N ALA A 107 -7.09 15.82 13.52
CA ALA A 107 -6.77 16.80 12.48
C ALA A 107 -5.41 16.50 11.84
N PHE A 108 -4.37 16.20 12.63
CA PHE A 108 -3.07 15.79 12.10
C PHE A 108 -3.15 14.51 11.28
N ALA A 109 -3.91 13.51 11.74
CA ALA A 109 -4.15 12.28 11.01
C ALA A 109 -4.83 12.53 9.66
N SER A 110 -5.81 13.44 9.63
CA SER A 110 -6.49 13.86 8.38
C SER A 110 -5.52 14.51 7.39
N ILE A 111 -4.66 15.42 7.87
CA ILE A 111 -3.64 16.07 7.03
C ILE A 111 -2.64 15.03 6.50
N ALA A 112 -2.21 14.09 7.34
CA ALA A 112 -1.31 13.01 6.93
C ALA A 112 -1.95 12.10 5.87
N ALA A 113 -3.24 11.78 5.99
CA ALA A 113 -3.98 11.01 5.00
C ALA A 113 -4.05 11.71 3.65
N ILE A 114 -4.28 13.03 3.63
CA ILE A 114 -4.24 13.83 2.40
C ILE A 114 -2.84 13.83 1.77
N GLY A 115 -1.79 13.94 2.58
CA GLY A 115 -0.40 13.82 2.12
C GLY A 115 -0.09 12.45 1.51
N CYS A 116 -0.55 11.37 2.15
CA CYS A 116 -0.44 10.02 1.63
C CYS A 116 -1.15 9.87 0.27
N LEU A 117 -2.38 10.40 0.17
CA LEU A 117 -3.15 10.39 -1.07
C LEU A 117 -2.39 11.11 -2.21
N ASN A 118 -1.74 12.24 -1.92
CA ASN A 118 -0.93 12.94 -2.92
C ASN A 118 0.22 12.07 -3.44
N GLY A 119 0.90 11.32 -2.56
CA GLY A 119 1.93 10.36 -2.96
C GLY A 119 1.39 9.25 -3.86
N TRP A 120 0.22 8.70 -3.55
CA TRP A 120 -0.43 7.69 -4.41
C TRP A 120 -0.86 8.25 -5.76
N VAL A 121 -1.34 9.49 -5.82
CA VAL A 121 -1.67 10.16 -7.09
C VAL A 121 -0.44 10.38 -7.97
N LEU A 122 0.72 10.73 -7.38
CA LEU A 122 1.99 10.80 -8.10
C LEU A 122 2.32 9.43 -8.74
N MET A 123 2.28 8.37 -7.93
CA MET A 123 2.58 7.00 -8.35
C MET A 123 1.66 6.51 -9.48
N GLN A 124 0.37 6.83 -9.36
CA GLN A 124 -0.64 6.52 -10.37
C GLN A 124 -0.33 7.16 -11.74
N GLY A 125 0.40 8.28 -11.77
CA GLY A 125 0.88 8.90 -13.00
C GLY A 125 2.21 8.29 -13.49
N GLU A 126 3.19 8.15 -12.60
CA GLU A 126 4.54 7.73 -12.97
C GLU A 126 4.62 6.27 -13.43
N VAL A 127 3.84 5.36 -12.84
CA VAL A 127 3.86 3.93 -13.22
C VAL A 127 3.38 3.72 -14.67
N PRO A 128 2.20 4.22 -15.10
CA PRO A 128 1.78 4.12 -16.49
C PRO A 128 2.71 4.87 -17.45
N LEU A 129 3.28 6.00 -17.02
CA LEU A 129 4.23 6.78 -17.82
C LEU A 129 5.48 5.95 -18.13
N GLY A 130 6.10 5.34 -17.11
CA GLY A 130 7.27 4.48 -17.28
C GLY A 130 6.96 3.26 -18.17
N MET A 131 5.81 2.62 -17.97
CA MET A 131 5.37 1.50 -18.81
C MET A 131 5.10 1.91 -20.26
N ALA A 132 4.51 3.08 -20.50
CA ALA A 132 4.27 3.61 -21.83
C ALA A 132 5.58 4.01 -22.54
N ARG A 133 6.55 4.59 -21.82
CA ARG A 133 7.92 4.86 -22.31
C ARG A 133 8.65 3.57 -22.69
N ALA A 134 8.42 2.49 -21.95
CA ALA A 134 8.93 1.15 -22.26
C ALA A 134 8.15 0.41 -23.38
N GLY A 135 7.13 1.05 -23.99
CA GLY A 135 6.32 0.45 -25.06
C GLY A 135 5.36 -0.65 -24.60
N LEU A 136 5.11 -0.78 -23.31
CA LEU A 136 4.23 -1.80 -22.71
C LEU A 136 2.76 -1.36 -22.65
N LEU A 137 2.49 -0.05 -22.73
CA LEU A 137 1.16 0.53 -22.71
C LEU A 137 0.89 1.42 -23.93
N PRO A 138 -0.39 1.69 -24.25
CA PRO A 138 -0.77 2.64 -25.30
C PRO A 138 -0.09 4.01 -25.12
N ARG A 139 0.35 4.61 -26.23
CA ARG A 139 1.07 5.90 -26.23
C ARG A 139 0.32 7.05 -25.54
N ILE A 140 -1.02 6.97 -25.48
CA ILE A 140 -1.84 8.00 -24.83
C ILE A 140 -1.55 8.11 -23.32
N LEU A 141 -1.20 7.00 -22.66
CA LEU A 141 -0.83 6.97 -21.24
C LEU A 141 0.58 7.50 -20.98
N GLY A 142 1.42 7.58 -22.02
CA GLY A 142 2.75 8.18 -21.97
C GLY A 142 2.79 9.65 -22.37
N ARG A 143 1.64 10.29 -22.64
CA ARG A 143 1.59 11.73 -22.98
C ARG A 143 1.82 12.56 -21.73
N THR A 144 2.78 13.48 -21.82
CA THR A 144 3.09 14.42 -20.74
C THR A 144 2.79 15.85 -21.14
N SER A 145 2.61 16.72 -20.13
CA SER A 145 2.56 18.17 -20.31
C SER A 145 3.96 18.77 -20.50
N ASP A 146 4.05 20.08 -20.71
CA ASP A 146 5.33 20.81 -20.83
C ASP A 146 6.25 20.67 -19.61
N ARG A 147 5.69 20.29 -18.45
CA ARG A 147 6.45 20.03 -17.20
C ARG A 147 6.72 18.55 -16.97
N ASP A 148 6.58 17.74 -18.03
CA ASP A 148 6.73 16.29 -18.02
C ASP A 148 5.74 15.54 -17.11
N VAL A 149 4.60 16.14 -16.75
CA VAL A 149 3.58 15.49 -15.91
C VAL A 149 2.62 14.66 -16.78
N PRO A 150 2.36 13.37 -16.46
CA PRO A 150 1.45 12.49 -17.22
C PRO A 150 -0.03 12.79 -16.92
N THR A 151 -0.49 13.98 -17.31
CA THR A 151 -1.80 14.54 -16.93
C THR A 151 -2.96 13.62 -17.31
N PHE A 152 -2.92 12.98 -18.48
CA PHE A 152 -4.00 12.09 -18.91
C PHE A 152 -4.11 10.84 -18.00
N ALA A 153 -2.99 10.20 -17.67
CA ALA A 153 -2.99 9.03 -16.78
C ALA A 153 -3.47 9.39 -15.37
N VAL A 154 -3.03 10.54 -14.85
CA VAL A 154 -3.48 11.07 -13.55
C VAL A 154 -4.99 11.34 -13.56
N LEU A 155 -5.50 12.08 -14.55
CA LEU A 155 -6.94 12.39 -14.62
C LEU A 155 -7.80 11.15 -14.80
N LEU A 156 -7.36 10.19 -15.64
CA LEU A 156 -8.09 8.96 -15.88
C LEU A 156 -8.19 8.12 -14.60
N GLY A 157 -7.07 7.87 -13.91
CA GLY A 157 -7.08 7.06 -12.70
C GLY A 157 -7.78 7.75 -11.53
N SER A 158 -7.59 9.06 -11.35
CA SER A 158 -8.25 9.81 -10.28
C SER A 158 -9.74 9.98 -10.54
N GLY A 159 -10.13 10.14 -11.81
CA GLY A 159 -11.52 10.14 -12.23
C GLY A 159 -12.19 8.80 -11.99
N PHE A 160 -11.52 7.69 -12.32
CA PHE A 160 -12.01 6.35 -12.05
C PHE A 160 -12.15 6.06 -10.54
N ALA A 161 -11.14 6.43 -9.74
CA ALA A 161 -11.20 6.30 -8.28
C ALA A 161 -12.36 7.13 -7.69
N SER A 162 -12.54 8.37 -8.15
CA SER A 162 -13.63 9.24 -7.71
C SER A 162 -15.00 8.68 -8.11
N PHE A 163 -15.11 8.14 -9.33
CA PHE A 163 -16.32 7.47 -9.78
C PHE A 163 -16.67 6.26 -8.92
N LEU A 164 -15.69 5.42 -8.56
CA LEU A 164 -15.91 4.27 -7.68
C LEU A 164 -16.44 4.71 -6.31
N VAL A 165 -15.86 5.76 -5.72
CA VAL A 165 -16.34 6.32 -4.45
C VAL A 165 -17.76 6.87 -4.56
N LEU A 166 -18.06 7.65 -5.61
CA LEU A 166 -19.37 8.28 -5.82
C LEU A 166 -20.47 7.31 -6.25
N SER A 167 -20.12 6.20 -6.91
CA SER A 167 -21.08 5.21 -7.39
C SER A 167 -21.92 4.57 -6.28
N GLY A 168 -21.53 4.77 -5.01
CA GLY A 168 -22.26 4.19 -3.88
C GLY A 168 -22.24 2.66 -3.88
N ALA A 169 -21.37 2.03 -4.69
CA ALA A 169 -21.14 0.58 -4.73
C ALA A 169 -20.52 0.03 -3.41
N ILE A 170 -20.58 0.81 -2.33
CA ILE A 170 -19.76 0.75 -1.15
C ILE A 170 -20.68 0.84 0.08
N PRO A 171 -21.26 -0.28 0.54
CA PRO A 171 -22.04 -0.31 1.78
C PRO A 171 -21.13 -0.35 3.01
N GLY A 172 -21.13 0.73 3.80
CA GLY A 172 -20.47 0.80 5.11
C GLY A 172 -18.95 1.02 5.06
N LEU A 173 -18.45 2.04 5.78
CA LEU A 173 -17.07 2.51 5.70
C LEU A 173 -16.03 1.45 6.13
N THR A 174 -16.33 0.68 7.18
CA THR A 174 -15.38 -0.26 7.83
C THR A 174 -15.21 -1.57 7.05
N GLY A 175 -16.31 -2.15 6.54
CA GLY A 175 -16.26 -3.39 5.75
C GLY A 175 -15.57 -3.19 4.41
N VAL A 176 -15.81 -2.03 3.79
CA VAL A 176 -15.19 -1.64 2.52
C VAL A 176 -13.72 -1.34 2.71
N LEU A 177 -13.35 -0.59 3.74
CA LEU A 177 -11.94 -0.35 4.05
C LEU A 177 -11.23 -1.69 4.10
N THR A 178 -11.70 -2.62 4.95
CA THR A 178 -11.12 -3.96 5.09
C THR A 178 -10.99 -4.68 3.74
N PHE A 179 -12.06 -4.71 2.94
CA PHE A 179 -12.06 -5.33 1.62
C PHE A 179 -11.05 -4.67 0.66
N MET A 180 -11.00 -3.34 0.61
CA MET A 180 -10.05 -2.57 -0.21
C MET A 180 -8.61 -2.80 0.23
N LEU A 181 -8.33 -2.84 1.55
CA LEU A 181 -6.99 -3.13 2.07
C LEU A 181 -6.55 -4.54 1.66
N GLN A 182 -7.43 -5.54 1.84
CA GLN A 182 -7.14 -6.93 1.46
C GLN A 182 -6.90 -7.07 -0.04
N LEU A 183 -7.78 -6.49 -0.86
CA LEU A 183 -7.68 -6.55 -2.32
C LEU A 183 -6.41 -5.86 -2.83
N THR A 184 -6.11 -4.66 -2.31
CA THR A 184 -4.89 -3.91 -2.66
C THR A 184 -3.65 -4.68 -2.26
N THR A 185 -3.62 -5.25 -1.06
CA THR A 185 -2.50 -6.10 -0.61
C THR A 185 -2.30 -7.27 -1.57
N ALA A 186 -3.35 -8.05 -1.82
CA ALA A 186 -3.27 -9.23 -2.67
C ALA A 186 -2.81 -8.87 -4.10
N ALA A 187 -3.34 -7.78 -4.67
CA ALA A 187 -2.93 -7.29 -5.98
C ALA A 187 -1.45 -6.86 -6.01
N THR A 188 -0.98 -6.11 -5.01
CA THR A 188 0.42 -5.67 -4.96
C THR A 188 1.38 -6.82 -4.66
N VAL A 189 0.97 -7.85 -3.92
CA VAL A 189 1.83 -9.01 -3.69
C VAL A 189 2.13 -9.77 -4.99
N TRP A 190 1.22 -9.81 -5.96
CA TRP A 190 1.54 -10.33 -7.29
C TRP A 190 2.66 -9.57 -8.00
N PHE A 191 2.69 -8.25 -7.84
CA PHE A 191 3.79 -7.43 -8.32
C PHE A 191 5.12 -7.81 -7.64
N TYR A 192 5.12 -8.04 -6.32
CA TYR A 192 6.30 -8.51 -5.59
C TYR A 192 6.74 -9.92 -6.00
N VAL A 193 5.80 -10.84 -6.26
CA VAL A 193 6.10 -12.17 -6.81
C VAL A 193 6.81 -12.03 -8.15
N GLY A 194 6.29 -11.19 -9.06
CA GLY A 194 6.92 -10.92 -10.35
C GLY A 194 8.34 -10.34 -10.22
N ALA A 195 8.54 -9.40 -9.29
CA ALA A 195 9.84 -8.83 -9.00
C ALA A 195 10.83 -9.89 -8.46
N CYS A 196 10.41 -10.73 -7.51
CA CYS A 196 11.24 -11.80 -6.94
C CYS A 196 11.60 -12.87 -7.98
N VAL A 197 10.65 -13.30 -8.81
CA VAL A 197 10.90 -14.25 -9.91
C VAL A 197 11.89 -13.68 -10.92
N THR A 198 11.75 -12.39 -11.25
CA THR A 198 12.69 -11.70 -12.15
C THR A 198 14.08 -11.61 -11.54
N ALA A 199 14.20 -11.25 -10.26
CA ALA A 199 15.47 -11.21 -9.54
C ALA A 199 16.15 -12.59 -9.49
N LEU A 200 15.38 -13.67 -9.27
CA LEU A 200 15.89 -15.05 -9.30
C LEU A 200 16.37 -15.44 -10.69
N ARG A 201 15.61 -15.12 -11.76
CA ARG A 201 16.01 -15.40 -13.14
C ARG A 201 17.27 -14.65 -13.54
N LEU A 202 17.41 -13.40 -13.12
CA LEU A 202 18.59 -12.56 -13.38
C LEU A 202 19.73 -12.80 -12.38
N ARG A 203 19.55 -13.69 -11.38
CA ARG A 203 20.51 -14.00 -10.31
C ARG A 203 20.94 -12.77 -9.48
N ILE A 204 20.07 -11.79 -9.34
CA ILE A 204 20.31 -10.61 -8.49
C ILE A 204 19.85 -10.94 -7.07
N ALA A 205 20.78 -11.01 -6.12
CA ALA A 205 20.52 -11.32 -4.71
C ALA A 205 19.56 -12.54 -4.51
N PRO A 206 19.91 -13.72 -5.05
CA PRO A 206 18.97 -14.84 -5.17
C PRO A 206 18.44 -15.34 -3.82
N LEU A 207 19.24 -15.26 -2.75
CA LEU A 207 18.79 -15.61 -1.40
C LEU A 207 17.66 -14.68 -0.93
N ALA A 208 17.84 -13.36 -1.07
CA ALA A 208 16.84 -12.37 -0.67
C ALA A 208 15.57 -12.49 -1.52
N ALA A 209 15.72 -12.73 -2.83
CA ALA A 209 14.59 -12.95 -3.73
C ALA A 209 13.82 -14.24 -3.40
N GLY A 210 14.52 -15.31 -3.01
CA GLY A 210 13.89 -16.56 -2.55
C GLY A 210 13.08 -16.39 -1.27
N ILE A 211 13.64 -15.67 -0.29
CA ILE A 211 12.94 -15.34 0.97
C ILE A 211 11.72 -14.46 0.68
N GLY A 212 11.87 -13.42 -0.16
CA GLY A 212 10.78 -12.53 -0.56
C GLY A 212 9.66 -13.27 -1.29
N LEU A 213 10.00 -14.23 -2.16
CA LEU A 213 9.03 -15.07 -2.85
C LEU A 213 8.26 -15.96 -1.88
N ALA A 214 8.95 -16.62 -0.95
CA ALA A 214 8.32 -17.45 0.08
C ALA A 214 7.39 -16.63 0.98
N PHE A 215 7.82 -15.44 1.40
CA PHE A 215 7.00 -14.51 2.17
C PHE A 215 5.77 -14.04 1.39
N SER A 216 5.94 -13.67 0.11
CA SER A 216 4.84 -13.26 -0.76
C SER A 216 3.81 -14.37 -0.94
N ALA A 217 4.26 -15.62 -1.14
CA ALA A 217 3.37 -16.78 -1.22
C ALA A 217 2.61 -17.02 0.09
N TRP A 218 3.26 -16.83 1.23
CA TRP A 218 2.63 -16.96 2.55
C TRP A 218 1.57 -15.88 2.80
N VAL A 219 1.85 -14.62 2.45
CA VAL A 219 0.88 -13.51 2.54
C VAL A 219 -0.30 -13.73 1.61
N LEU A 220 -0.07 -14.21 0.37
CA LEU A 220 -1.14 -14.55 -0.57
C LEU A 220 -2.05 -15.63 0.00
N TRP A 221 -1.45 -16.70 0.55
CA TRP A 221 -2.21 -17.76 1.20
C TRP A 221 -3.02 -17.25 2.39
N GLY A 222 -2.45 -16.36 3.21
CA GLY A 222 -3.11 -15.76 4.36
C GLY A 222 -4.19 -14.72 4.02
N SER A 223 -4.17 -14.14 2.82
CA SER A 223 -5.08 -13.06 2.40
C SER A 223 -6.51 -13.55 2.17
N GLY A 224 -6.73 -14.87 2.12
CA GLY A 224 -8.03 -15.48 1.89
C GLY A 224 -8.35 -15.68 0.42
N ARG A 225 -9.25 -16.63 0.16
CA ARG A 225 -9.58 -17.11 -1.19
C ARG A 225 -10.24 -16.04 -2.05
N GLU A 226 -11.08 -15.19 -1.47
CA GLU A 226 -11.78 -14.12 -2.19
C GLU A 226 -10.80 -13.08 -2.72
N ALA A 227 -9.89 -12.59 -1.86
CA ALA A 227 -8.86 -11.64 -2.26
C ALA A 227 -7.94 -12.20 -3.35
N LEU A 228 -7.61 -13.49 -3.30
CA LEU A 228 -6.82 -14.16 -4.35
C LEU A 228 -7.53 -14.21 -5.70
N ILE A 229 -8.81 -14.60 -5.71
CA ILE A 229 -9.59 -14.68 -6.95
C ILE A 229 -9.75 -13.29 -7.56
N LEU A 230 -10.08 -12.29 -6.74
CA LEU A 230 -10.30 -10.92 -7.19
C LEU A 230 -9.01 -10.24 -7.67
N SER A 231 -7.90 -10.43 -6.96
CA SER A 231 -6.59 -9.92 -7.41
C SER A 231 -6.13 -10.56 -8.71
N PHE A 232 -6.37 -11.86 -8.90
CA PHE A 232 -6.10 -12.54 -10.15
C PHE A 232 -7.01 -12.05 -11.28
N ALA A 233 -8.31 -11.84 -11.01
CA ALA A 233 -9.26 -11.28 -11.96
C ALA A 233 -8.85 -9.85 -12.38
N LEU A 234 -8.42 -9.02 -11.43
CA LEU A 234 -7.84 -7.70 -11.71
C LEU A 234 -6.61 -7.82 -12.61
N MET A 235 -5.73 -8.79 -12.39
CA MET A 235 -4.57 -9.00 -13.25
C MET A 235 -4.98 -9.37 -14.69
N LEU A 236 -6.09 -10.10 -14.89
CA LEU A 236 -6.61 -10.39 -16.23
C LEU A 236 -7.11 -9.13 -16.97
N THR A 237 -7.52 -8.08 -16.26
CA THR A 237 -7.87 -6.78 -16.88
C THR A 237 -6.69 -6.10 -17.56
N ALA A 238 -5.46 -6.52 -17.28
CA ALA A 238 -4.27 -6.06 -17.98
C ALA A 238 -4.11 -6.68 -19.39
N ILE A 239 -4.80 -7.78 -19.71
CA ILE A 239 -4.68 -8.48 -21.01
C ILE A 239 -5.14 -7.58 -22.18
N PRO A 240 -6.31 -6.92 -22.13
CA PRO A 240 -6.72 -5.96 -23.15
C PRO A 240 -5.69 -4.84 -23.36
N LEU A 241 -5.10 -4.32 -22.28
CA LEU A 241 -4.07 -3.27 -22.35
C LEU A 241 -2.80 -3.76 -23.06
N TYR A 242 -2.40 -5.01 -22.81
CA TYR A 242 -1.28 -5.65 -23.50
C TYR A 242 -1.53 -5.80 -25.01
N TRP A 243 -2.78 -6.03 -25.44
CA TRP A 243 -3.13 -6.11 -26.87
C TRP A 243 -3.21 -4.74 -27.54
N LEU A 244 -3.58 -3.70 -26.79
CA LEU A 244 -3.59 -2.31 -27.25
C LEU A 244 -2.20 -1.67 -27.29
N ARG A 245 -1.14 -2.41 -26.90
CA ARG A 245 0.23 -1.91 -26.98
C ARG A 245 0.58 -1.54 -28.43
N PRO A 246 1.30 -0.44 -28.66
CA PRO A 246 1.81 -0.14 -29.99
C PRO A 246 2.72 -1.29 -30.42
N LYS A 247 2.53 -1.86 -31.63
CA LYS A 247 3.55 -2.73 -32.21
C LYS A 247 4.84 -1.91 -32.28
N ALA A 248 5.93 -2.42 -31.69
CA ALA A 248 7.24 -1.79 -31.80
C ALA A 248 7.53 -1.59 -33.29
N ARG A 249 7.83 -0.34 -33.70
CA ARG A 249 8.48 -0.13 -35.00
C ARG A 249 9.88 -0.67 -34.85
N GLU A 250 10.10 -1.87 -35.37
CA GLU A 250 11.41 -2.53 -35.47
C GLU A 250 12.40 -1.82 -36.42
N GLU A 251 12.07 -0.63 -36.94
CA GLU A 251 12.72 -0.05 -38.13
C GLU A 251 13.57 1.21 -37.91
N ALA A 252 14.12 1.47 -36.71
CA ALA A 252 14.99 2.67 -36.54
C ALA A 252 16.20 2.49 -35.61
N ALA A 253 16.73 1.27 -35.49
CA ALA A 253 17.98 1.01 -34.77
C ALA A 253 19.08 0.34 -35.64
N ILE A 254 18.90 0.33 -36.96
CA ILE A 254 19.96 -0.02 -37.93
C ILE A 254 19.88 0.99 -39.09
N ALA A 255 20.26 2.24 -38.83
CA ALA A 255 20.71 3.22 -39.81
C ALA A 255 21.69 4.18 -39.13
#